data_AF-N1SAK7-F1
#
_entry.id   AF-N1SAK7-F1
#
_cell.length_a   1.000
_cell.length_b   1.000
_cell.length_c   1.000
_cell.angle_alpha   90.00
_cell.angle_beta   90.00
_cell.angle_gamma   90.00
#
_symmetry.space_group_name_H-M   'P 1'
#
loop_
_entity.id
_entity.type
_entity.pdbx_description
1 polymer ?
#
loop_
_entity_poly.entity_id
_entity_poly.type
_entity_poly.pdbx_seq_one_letter_code
_entity_poly.pdbx_strand_id
1 'polypeptide(L)'
;MFEKLSLRIPYPPPQEGFWGQPTSTLNWCEEDYVISHYAAEITNTLTNLLFMALGVQGVRTCLKYKHDTVFVIAYLGYSRLFSILLGIGLVVLSISITAYYHYIQDPSFHQNTFSILFLATVFRSLYTMKAILRPTLSNTYANKSRRTSLSDKEALYCPVRIDQAIIREMRWIVAMGFITCAAGIAAWTLDNLRCGDFVKWRHRVGLPWGILLEGHGAPDDWAGSELLYHLGYLA
;
A
#
# COMPACT_ATOMS: atom_id res chain seq x y z
N MET A 1 -17.76 -29.31 11.72
CA MET A 1 -17.02 -29.00 10.47
C MET A 1 -15.58 -28.51 10.75
N PHE A 2 -15.33 -27.72 11.80
CA PHE A 2 -13.98 -27.19 12.12
C PHE A 2 -13.07 -28.13 12.95
N GLU A 3 -13.56 -29.25 13.48
CA GLU A 3 -12.76 -30.19 14.29
C GLU A 3 -11.69 -30.97 13.49
N LYS A 4 -11.70 -30.90 12.15
CA LYS A 4 -10.73 -31.58 11.29
C LYS A 4 -9.52 -30.71 10.89
N LEU A 5 -9.40 -29.49 11.42
CA LEU A 5 -8.21 -28.66 11.20
C LEU A 5 -7.05 -29.23 12.03
N SER A 6 -6.03 -29.75 11.35
CA SER A 6 -4.92 -30.53 11.94
C SER A 6 -3.96 -29.75 12.84
N LEU A 7 -4.24 -28.47 13.13
CA LEU A 7 -3.56 -27.64 14.10
C LEU A 7 -4.57 -26.60 14.62
N ARG A 8 -5.33 -26.96 15.66
CA ARG A 8 -6.32 -26.08 16.29
C ARG A 8 -5.94 -25.86 17.74
N ILE A 9 -5.45 -24.67 18.04
CA ILE A 9 -5.25 -24.20 19.41
C ILE A 9 -6.49 -23.37 19.78
N PRO A 10 -7.14 -23.61 20.93
CA PRO A 10 -8.25 -22.78 21.38
C PRO A 10 -7.83 -21.31 21.40
N TYR A 11 -8.67 -20.43 20.85
CA TYR A 11 -8.44 -19.00 20.93
C TYR A 11 -8.65 -18.57 22.38
N PRO A 12 -7.63 -18.04 23.09
CA PRO A 12 -7.77 -17.70 24.49
C PRO A 12 -8.63 -16.44 24.67
N PRO A 13 -9.25 -16.25 25.85
CA PRO A 13 -9.93 -15.00 26.18
C PRO A 13 -8.93 -13.85 26.30
N PRO A 14 -9.39 -12.58 26.21
CA PRO A 14 -8.56 -11.40 26.44
C PRO A 14 -7.89 -11.46 27.81
N GLN A 15 -6.63 -11.02 27.89
CA GLN A 15 -5.81 -11.09 29.10
C GLN A 15 -5.28 -9.71 29.49
N GLU A 16 -4.91 -9.55 30.76
CA GLU A 16 -4.17 -8.38 31.20
C GLU A 16 -2.74 -8.45 30.65
N GLY A 17 -2.37 -7.43 29.88
CA GLY A 17 -1.05 -7.34 29.26
C GLY A 17 0.01 -6.74 30.17
N PHE A 18 1.26 -6.90 29.75
CA PHE A 18 2.43 -6.37 30.45
C PHE A 18 2.35 -4.85 30.70
N TRP A 19 1.75 -4.10 29.77
CA TRP A 19 1.69 -2.62 29.81
C TRP A 19 0.49 -2.07 30.60
N GLY A 20 -0.33 -2.93 31.21
CA GLY A 20 -1.51 -2.53 31.97
C GLY A 20 -2.72 -2.18 31.09
N GLN A 21 -3.65 -1.43 31.67
CA GLN A 21 -4.93 -1.11 31.03
C GLN A 21 -4.77 -0.12 29.84
N PRO A 22 -5.51 -0.32 28.74
CA PRO A 22 -5.47 0.57 27.59
C PRO A 22 -5.84 2.02 27.97
N THR A 23 -5.01 2.98 27.56
CA THR A 23 -5.27 4.42 27.72
C THR A 23 -5.77 5.09 26.43
N SER A 24 -5.84 4.32 25.33
CA SER A 24 -6.38 4.77 24.05
C SER A 24 -7.90 4.94 24.15
N THR A 25 -8.42 5.92 23.42
CA THR A 25 -9.87 6.13 23.28
C THR A 25 -10.53 5.12 22.34
N LEU A 26 -9.72 4.42 21.53
CA LEU A 26 -10.14 3.43 20.56
C LEU A 26 -9.47 2.09 20.85
N ASN A 27 -10.26 1.03 20.77
CA ASN A 27 -9.80 -0.36 20.80
C ASN A 27 -10.44 -1.07 19.58
N TRP A 28 -9.64 -1.81 18.81
CA TRP A 28 -10.14 -2.43 17.58
C TRP A 28 -10.87 -3.74 17.90
N CYS A 29 -11.35 -4.44 16.85
CA CYS A 29 -12.04 -5.72 17.04
C CYS A 29 -11.10 -6.87 17.44
N GLU A 30 -9.79 -6.71 17.22
CA GLU A 30 -8.80 -7.67 17.68
C GLU A 30 -8.79 -7.73 19.21
N GLU A 31 -8.68 -8.93 19.79
CA GLU A 31 -8.75 -9.07 21.24
C GLU A 31 -7.35 -8.90 21.86
N ASP A 32 -7.24 -8.02 22.85
CA ASP A 32 -5.98 -7.65 23.47
C ASP A 32 -5.26 -8.83 24.15
N TYR A 33 -3.95 -8.90 23.92
CA TYR A 33 -3.00 -9.84 24.56
C TYR A 33 -3.36 -11.33 24.46
N VAL A 34 -4.20 -11.71 23.48
CA VAL A 34 -4.59 -13.11 23.24
C VAL A 34 -3.41 -13.96 22.78
N ILE A 35 -2.60 -13.44 21.87
CA ILE A 35 -1.48 -14.20 21.25
C ILE A 35 -0.16 -13.93 21.97
N SER A 36 0.06 -12.72 22.49
CA SER A 36 1.30 -12.31 23.17
C SER A 36 0.98 -11.50 24.41
N HIS A 37 1.72 -11.74 25.50
CA HIS A 37 1.59 -10.94 26.74
C HIS A 37 2.22 -9.53 26.62
N TYR A 38 3.10 -9.31 25.64
CA TYR A 38 3.88 -8.07 25.50
C TYR A 38 3.32 -7.07 24.49
N ALA A 39 2.51 -7.53 23.54
CA ALA A 39 1.92 -6.70 22.50
C ALA A 39 0.43 -7.01 22.37
N ALA A 40 -0.39 -5.97 22.59
CA ALA A 40 -1.80 -5.97 22.22
C ALA A 40 -1.94 -5.99 20.70
N GLU A 41 -3.07 -6.52 20.20
CA GLU A 41 -3.41 -6.57 18.78
C GLU A 41 -2.21 -6.99 17.89
N ILE A 42 -1.73 -8.23 18.08
CA ILE A 42 -0.49 -8.68 17.43
C ILE A 42 -0.61 -8.71 15.92
N THR A 43 -1.79 -9.03 15.37
CA THR A 43 -1.98 -9.15 13.93
C THR A 43 -1.91 -7.77 13.31
N ASN A 44 -2.59 -6.78 13.90
CA ASN A 44 -2.45 -5.37 13.54
C ASN A 44 -0.98 -4.88 13.67
N THR A 45 -0.28 -5.28 14.73
CA THR A 45 1.14 -4.90 14.93
C THR A 45 2.05 -5.49 13.83
N LEU A 46 1.88 -6.77 13.49
CA LEU A 46 2.69 -7.47 12.50
C LEU A 46 2.43 -6.98 11.07
N THR A 47 1.17 -6.66 10.72
CA THR A 47 0.84 -6.13 9.39
C THR A 47 1.46 -4.74 9.20
N ASN A 48 1.43 -3.88 10.22
CA ASN A 48 2.14 -2.60 10.19
C ASN A 48 3.66 -2.76 10.02
N LEU A 49 4.27 -3.76 10.66
CA LEU A 49 5.69 -4.08 10.47
C LEU A 49 6.00 -4.53 9.04
N LEU A 50 5.13 -5.33 8.43
CA LEU A 50 5.25 -5.75 7.04
C LEU A 50 5.23 -4.54 6.09
N PHE A 51 4.31 -3.58 6.29
CA PHE A 51 4.27 -2.36 5.49
C PHE A 51 5.56 -1.55 5.59
N MET A 52 6.12 -1.40 6.79
CA MET A 52 7.40 -0.72 6.98
C MET A 52 8.53 -1.46 6.24
N ALA A 53 8.57 -2.79 6.32
CA ALA A 53 9.55 -3.62 5.63
C ALA A 53 9.47 -3.47 4.10
N LEU A 54 8.26 -3.53 3.53
CA LEU A 54 8.01 -3.30 2.11
C LEU A 54 8.42 -1.88 1.68
N GLY A 55 8.16 -0.87 2.52
CA GLY A 55 8.61 0.50 2.29
C GLY A 55 10.14 0.60 2.20
N VAL A 56 10.85 -0.03 3.14
CA VAL A 56 12.33 -0.08 3.14
C VAL A 56 12.86 -0.83 1.92
N GLN A 57 12.24 -1.95 1.54
CA GLN A 57 12.61 -2.69 0.33
C GLN A 57 12.40 -1.86 -0.94
N GLY A 58 11.31 -1.09 -1.02
CA GLY A 58 11.05 -0.16 -2.11
C GLY A 58 12.15 0.89 -2.24
N VAL A 59 12.53 1.54 -1.13
CA VAL A 59 13.62 2.53 -1.11
C VAL A 59 14.96 1.90 -1.54
N ARG A 60 15.32 0.74 -1.00
CA ARG A 60 16.56 0.02 -1.36
C ARG A 60 16.61 -0.32 -2.85
N THR A 61 15.48 -0.71 -3.43
CA THR A 61 15.36 -1.03 -4.86
C THR A 61 15.58 0.23 -5.72
N CYS A 62 14.96 1.36 -5.37
CA CYS A 62 15.17 2.63 -6.07
C CYS A 62 16.66 3.02 -6.09
N LEU A 63 17.31 2.96 -4.92
CA LEU A 63 18.73 3.28 -4.77
C LEU A 63 19.64 2.31 -5.55
N LYS A 64 19.33 1.01 -5.53
CA LYS A 64 20.10 -0.03 -6.23
C LYS A 64 20.07 0.16 -7.76
N TYR A 65 18.90 0.47 -8.31
CA TYR A 65 18.70 0.60 -9.76
C TYR A 65 18.80 2.06 -10.27
N LYS A 66 19.18 3.02 -9.41
CA LYS A 66 19.34 4.46 -9.75
C LYS A 66 18.12 5.05 -10.46
N HIS A 67 16.92 4.58 -10.11
CA HIS A 67 15.66 5.10 -10.64
C HIS A 67 15.47 6.59 -10.29
N ASP A 68 16.16 7.04 -9.25
CA ASP A 68 16.24 8.41 -8.74
C ASP A 68 16.42 9.42 -9.88
N THR A 69 17.26 9.12 -10.88
CA THR A 69 17.54 10.05 -11.98
C THR A 69 16.34 10.33 -12.89
N VAL A 70 15.45 9.36 -13.14
CA VAL A 70 14.27 9.54 -13.99
C VAL A 70 13.22 10.38 -13.28
N PHE A 71 13.00 10.14 -11.99
CA PHE A 71 12.12 10.97 -11.16
C PHE A 71 12.73 12.36 -10.94
N VAL A 72 14.03 12.47 -10.67
CA VAL A 72 14.75 13.74 -10.55
C VAL A 72 14.65 14.55 -11.83
N ILE A 73 14.77 13.96 -13.03
CA ILE A 73 14.57 14.69 -14.30
C ILE A 73 13.11 15.17 -14.45
N ALA A 74 12.12 14.36 -14.05
CA ALA A 74 10.71 14.79 -14.03
C ALA A 74 10.44 15.90 -13.01
N TYR A 75 11.11 15.88 -11.86
CA TYR A 75 11.03 16.91 -10.81
C TYR A 75 11.85 18.18 -11.15
N LEU A 76 12.98 18.05 -11.84
CA LEU A 76 13.82 19.16 -12.32
C LEU A 76 13.18 19.92 -13.47
N GLY A 77 12.21 19.33 -14.18
CA GLY A 77 11.31 20.05 -15.09
C GLY A 77 10.43 21.07 -14.38
N TYR A 78 10.25 20.94 -13.05
CA TYR A 78 9.64 21.95 -12.20
C TYR A 78 10.72 22.82 -11.55
N SER A 79 10.41 24.10 -11.32
CA SER A 79 11.37 25.01 -10.68
C SER A 79 11.76 24.50 -9.27
N ARG A 80 13.03 24.69 -8.88
CA ARG A 80 13.52 24.33 -7.54
C ARG A 80 12.66 24.95 -6.43
N LEU A 81 12.18 26.17 -6.68
CA LEU A 81 11.24 26.88 -5.81
C LEU A 81 9.90 26.13 -5.66
N PHE A 82 9.31 25.65 -6.76
CA PHE A 82 8.07 24.88 -6.71
C PHE A 82 8.23 23.61 -5.88
N SER A 83 9.34 22.87 -6.05
CA SER A 83 9.59 21.65 -5.29
C SER A 83 9.74 21.91 -3.78
N ILE A 84 10.41 23.00 -3.39
CA ILE A 84 10.53 23.40 -1.99
C ILE A 84 9.18 23.82 -1.40
N LEU A 85 8.40 24.63 -2.13
CA LEU A 85 7.07 25.05 -1.69
C LEU A 85 6.11 23.87 -1.54
N LEU A 86 6.15 22.92 -2.47
CA LEU A 86 5.39 21.68 -2.38
C LEU A 86 5.78 20.87 -1.14
N GLY A 87 7.08 20.71 -0.88
CA GLY A 87 7.57 20.01 0.31
C GLY A 87 7.08 20.65 1.62
N ILE A 88 7.20 21.97 1.74
CA ILE A 88 6.70 22.71 2.91
C ILE A 88 5.17 22.54 3.05
N GLY A 89 4.43 22.66 1.94
CA GLY A 89 2.98 22.49 1.93
C GLY A 89 2.54 21.10 2.39
N LEU A 90 3.24 20.04 1.97
CA LEU A 90 2.96 18.67 2.41
C LEU A 90 3.23 18.45 3.90
N VAL A 91 4.29 19.05 4.44
CA VAL A 91 4.59 18.99 5.89
C VAL A 91 3.50 19.69 6.70
N VAL A 92 3.11 20.90 6.29
CA VAL A 92 2.02 21.65 6.94
C VAL A 92 0.72 20.86 6.90
N LEU A 93 0.36 20.32 5.73
CA LEU A 93 -0.82 19.49 5.56
C LEU A 93 -0.81 18.28 6.50
N SER A 94 0.33 17.57 6.59
CA SER A 94 0.49 16.41 7.48
C SER A 94 0.29 16.78 8.95
N ILE A 95 0.85 17.90 9.40
CA ILE A 95 0.68 18.39 10.77
C ILE A 95 -0.78 18.76 11.03
N SER A 96 -1.43 19.45 10.09
CA SER A 96 -2.84 19.84 10.22
C SER A 96 -3.78 18.63 10.31
N ILE A 97 -3.61 17.62 9.45
CA ILE A 97 -4.40 16.38 9.49
C ILE A 97 -4.21 15.67 10.84
N THR A 98 -2.98 15.58 11.32
CA THR A 98 -2.65 14.93 12.60
C THR A 98 -3.28 15.66 13.77
N ALA A 99 -3.16 16.99 13.82
CA ALA A 99 -3.77 17.81 14.88
C ALA A 99 -5.30 17.71 14.87
N TYR A 100 -5.92 17.73 13.69
CA TYR A 100 -7.37 17.58 13.56
C TYR A 100 -7.84 16.17 13.96
N TYR A 101 -7.10 15.13 13.57
CA TYR A 101 -7.37 13.76 14.00
C TYR A 101 -7.32 13.62 15.53
N HIS A 102 -6.30 14.19 16.19
CA HIS A 102 -6.23 14.18 17.66
C HIS A 102 -7.37 14.95 18.33
N TYR A 103 -7.95 15.95 17.66
CA TYR A 103 -9.09 16.70 18.17
C TYR A 103 -10.41 15.92 18.06
N ILE A 104 -10.68 15.30 16.91
CA ILE A 104 -11.94 14.60 16.65
C ILE A 104 -11.94 13.13 17.12
N GLN A 105 -10.75 12.51 17.19
CA GLN A 105 -10.52 11.12 17.59
C GLN A 105 -11.39 10.09 16.84
N ASP A 106 -11.78 10.40 15.59
CA ASP A 106 -12.55 9.53 14.71
C ASP A 106 -11.61 8.84 13.69
N PRO A 107 -11.49 7.49 13.72
CA PRO A 107 -10.64 6.76 12.78
C PRO A 107 -11.10 6.90 11.32
N SER A 108 -12.40 7.11 11.10
CA SER A 108 -12.99 7.27 9.76
C SER A 108 -12.42 8.51 9.05
N PHE A 109 -12.18 9.58 9.81
CA PHE A 109 -11.56 10.79 9.27
C PHE A 109 -10.16 10.52 8.72
N HIS A 110 -9.33 9.80 9.49
CA HIS A 110 -7.96 9.49 9.09
C HIS A 110 -7.93 8.61 7.83
N GLN A 111 -8.76 7.56 7.81
CA GLN A 111 -8.89 6.65 6.67
C GLN A 111 -9.38 7.35 5.40
N ASN A 112 -10.40 8.19 5.50
CA ASN A 112 -10.94 8.94 4.36
C ASN A 112 -9.90 9.93 3.82
N THR A 113 -9.19 10.61 4.72
CA THR A 113 -8.13 11.55 4.34
C THR A 113 -7.00 10.83 3.62
N PHE A 114 -6.51 9.71 4.15
CA PHE A 114 -5.48 8.90 3.50
C PHE A 114 -5.93 8.40 2.13
N SER A 115 -7.18 7.92 2.02
CA SER A 115 -7.76 7.45 0.75
C SER A 115 -7.79 8.57 -0.31
N ILE A 116 -8.21 9.78 0.07
CA ILE A 116 -8.23 10.94 -0.84
C ILE A 116 -6.80 11.30 -1.30
N LEU A 117 -5.84 11.34 -0.38
CA LEU A 117 -4.43 11.65 -0.70
C LEU A 117 -3.81 10.59 -1.61
N PHE A 118 -4.09 9.32 -1.35
CA PHE A 118 -3.66 8.21 -2.19
C PHE A 118 -4.23 8.34 -3.60
N LEU A 119 -5.55 8.53 -3.72
CA LEU A 119 -6.22 8.72 -5.01
C LEU A 119 -5.64 9.91 -5.78
N ALA A 120 -5.49 11.06 -5.13
CA ALA A 120 -4.92 12.25 -5.74
C ALA A 120 -3.49 11.99 -6.27
N THR A 121 -2.68 11.27 -5.51
CA THR A 121 -1.30 10.89 -5.89
C THR A 121 -1.30 9.93 -7.07
N VAL A 122 -2.15 8.90 -7.05
CA VAL A 122 -2.29 7.93 -8.16
C VAL A 122 -2.75 8.63 -9.44
N PHE A 123 -3.80 9.44 -9.37
CA PHE A 123 -4.29 10.20 -10.53
C PHE A 123 -3.25 11.18 -11.06
N ARG A 124 -2.50 11.84 -10.18
CA ARG A 124 -1.40 12.73 -10.59
C ARG A 124 -0.29 11.97 -11.30
N SER A 125 0.12 10.81 -10.77
CA SER A 125 1.13 9.93 -11.39
C SER A 125 0.68 9.40 -12.75
N LEU A 126 -0.59 8.97 -12.87
CA LEU A 126 -1.21 8.57 -14.13
C LEU A 126 -1.26 9.70 -15.15
N TYR A 127 -1.63 10.90 -14.70
CA TYR A 127 -1.65 12.08 -15.55
C TYR A 127 -0.26 12.39 -16.08
N THR A 128 0.76 12.43 -15.23
CA THR A 128 2.15 12.68 -15.66
C THR A 128 2.61 11.62 -16.67
N MET A 129 2.31 10.34 -16.41
CA MET A 129 2.68 9.25 -17.32
C MET A 129 1.96 9.35 -18.68
N LYS A 130 0.66 9.66 -18.70
CA LYS A 130 -0.13 9.67 -19.94
C LYS A 130 -0.03 10.99 -20.71
N ALA A 131 -0.03 12.12 -20.02
CA ALA A 131 -0.10 13.44 -20.62
C ALA A 131 1.28 14.04 -20.91
N ILE A 132 2.31 13.72 -20.12
CA ILE A 132 3.65 14.31 -20.26
C ILE A 132 4.61 13.27 -20.85
N LEU A 133 4.72 12.10 -20.22
CA LEU A 133 5.75 11.11 -20.57
C LEU A 133 5.47 10.44 -21.94
N ARG A 134 4.26 9.92 -22.17
CA ARG A 134 3.88 9.24 -23.43
C ARG A 134 4.12 10.07 -24.71
N PRO A 135 3.67 11.33 -24.84
CA PRO A 135 3.94 12.12 -26.04
C PRO A 135 5.43 12.45 -26.18
N THR A 136 6.14 12.69 -25.07
CA THR A 136 7.59 13.00 -25.08
C THR A 136 8.40 11.82 -25.62
N LEU A 137 8.12 10.60 -25.14
CA LEU A 137 8.74 9.38 -25.69
C LEU A 137 8.36 9.16 -27.15
N SER A 138 7.07 9.27 -27.50
CA SER A 138 6.61 9.11 -28.89
C SER A 138 7.30 10.07 -29.85
N ASN A 139 7.42 11.35 -29.50
CA ASN A 139 8.11 12.35 -30.31
C ASN A 139 9.61 12.07 -30.42
N THR A 140 10.23 11.61 -29.34
CA THR A 140 11.65 11.21 -29.32
C THR A 140 11.89 10.03 -30.26
N TYR A 141 11.04 8.99 -30.21
CA TYR A 141 11.12 7.85 -31.12
C TYR A 141 10.84 8.22 -32.57
N ALA A 142 9.83 9.07 -32.83
CA ALA A 142 9.52 9.53 -34.19
C ALA A 142 10.68 10.35 -34.81
N ASN A 143 11.30 11.25 -34.03
CA ASN A 143 12.46 12.01 -34.48
C ASN A 143 13.69 11.13 -34.68
N LYS A 144 13.92 10.14 -33.80
CA LYS A 144 15.02 9.18 -33.95
C LYS A 144 14.83 8.31 -35.19
N SER A 145 13.63 7.76 -35.40
CA SER A 145 13.24 6.95 -36.57
C SER A 145 13.47 7.68 -37.89
N ARG A 146 13.13 8.98 -37.94
CA ARG A 146 13.34 9.81 -39.14
C ARG A 146 14.82 9.95 -39.52
N ARG A 147 15.74 9.83 -38.56
CA ARG A 147 17.20 9.97 -38.77
C ARG A 147 17.94 8.63 -38.94
N THR A 148 17.27 7.48 -38.83
CA THR A 148 17.93 6.16 -38.70
C THR A 148 17.75 5.22 -39.90
N SER A 149 18.75 4.36 -40.14
CA SER A 149 18.82 3.39 -41.25
C SER A 149 17.96 2.14 -41.00
N LEU A 150 17.82 1.24 -41.99
CA LEU A 150 17.00 0.02 -41.87
C LEU A 150 17.45 -0.91 -40.71
N SER A 151 18.77 -1.05 -40.49
CA SER A 151 19.32 -1.84 -39.39
C SER A 151 19.04 -1.20 -38.01
N ASP A 152 18.99 0.12 -37.95
CA ASP A 152 18.70 0.86 -36.72
C ASP A 152 17.20 0.84 -36.36
N LYS A 153 16.31 0.64 -37.34
CA LYS A 153 14.87 0.53 -37.11
C LYS A 153 14.51 -0.72 -36.31
N GLU A 154 15.21 -1.84 -36.55
CA GLU A 154 15.04 -3.06 -35.77
C GLU A 154 15.51 -2.85 -34.31
N ALA A 155 16.63 -2.15 -34.12
CA ALA A 155 17.13 -1.76 -32.79
C ALA A 155 16.21 -0.75 -32.06
N LEU A 156 15.46 0.08 -32.80
CA LEU A 156 14.47 1.02 -32.25
C LEU A 156 13.14 0.37 -31.89
N TYR A 157 12.77 -0.73 -32.57
CA TYR A 157 11.53 -1.44 -32.33
C TYR A 157 11.50 -2.13 -30.95
N CYS A 158 12.64 -2.69 -30.52
CA CYS A 158 12.77 -3.33 -29.21
C CYS A 158 12.41 -2.41 -28.02
N PRO A 159 12.99 -1.20 -27.85
CA PRO A 159 12.64 -0.30 -26.75
C PRO A 159 11.18 0.18 -26.82
N VAL A 160 10.62 0.44 -28.00
CA VAL A 160 9.20 0.82 -28.13
C VAL A 160 8.28 -0.30 -27.64
N ARG A 161 8.60 -1.57 -27.94
CA ARG A 161 7.86 -2.72 -27.45
C ARG A 161 7.95 -2.86 -25.93
N ILE A 162 9.14 -2.64 -25.36
CA ILE A 162 9.37 -2.68 -23.92
C ILE A 162 8.57 -1.58 -23.22
N ASP A 163 8.60 -0.33 -23.71
CA ASP A 163 7.84 0.78 -23.13
C ASP A 163 6.32 0.55 -23.17
N GLN A 164 5.82 -0.02 -24.26
CA GLN A 164 4.40 -0.37 -24.37
C GLN A 164 4.01 -1.49 -23.40
N ALA A 165 4.90 -2.47 -23.18
CA ALA A 165 4.69 -3.49 -22.15
C ALA A 165 4.67 -2.85 -20.76
N ILE A 166 5.65 -1.99 -20.44
CA ILE A 166 5.72 -1.28 -19.15
C ILE A 166 4.44 -0.48 -18.89
N ILE A 167 3.93 0.28 -19.86
CA ILE A 167 2.70 1.08 -19.68
C ILE A 167 1.47 0.18 -19.42
N ARG A 168 1.41 -1.01 -20.04
CA ARG A 168 0.35 -1.98 -19.77
C ARG A 168 0.46 -2.52 -18.34
N GLU A 169 1.66 -2.88 -17.90
CA GLU A 169 1.90 -3.32 -16.52
C GLU A 169 1.54 -2.22 -15.52
N MET A 170 1.92 -0.96 -15.78
CA MET A 170 1.54 0.18 -14.94
C MET A 170 0.02 0.34 -14.79
N ARG A 171 -0.76 0.06 -15.84
CA ARG A 171 -2.23 0.11 -15.77
C ARG A 171 -2.79 -1.00 -14.89
N TRP A 172 -2.20 -2.19 -14.94
CA TRP A 172 -2.58 -3.30 -14.06
C TRP A 172 -2.24 -3.01 -12.61
N ILE A 173 -1.03 -2.52 -12.33
CA ILE A 173 -0.61 -2.11 -10.98
C ILE A 173 -1.59 -1.08 -10.41
N VAL A 174 -1.99 -0.09 -11.21
CA VAL A 174 -2.95 0.94 -10.80
C VAL A 174 -4.34 0.34 -10.54
N ALA A 175 -4.84 -0.53 -11.43
CA ALA A 175 -6.12 -1.20 -11.24
C ALA A 175 -6.13 -2.05 -9.97
N MET A 176 -5.07 -2.82 -9.73
CA MET A 176 -4.89 -3.59 -8.50
C MET A 176 -4.85 -2.69 -7.27
N GLY A 177 -4.19 -1.53 -7.33
CA GLY A 177 -4.19 -0.54 -6.24
C GLY A 177 -5.58 0.00 -5.89
N PHE A 178 -6.45 0.21 -6.87
CA PHE A 178 -7.85 0.59 -6.61
C PHE A 178 -8.65 -0.56 -6.00
N ILE A 179 -8.44 -1.79 -6.48
CA ILE A 179 -9.12 -2.99 -5.97
C ILE A 179 -8.72 -3.24 -4.51
N THR A 180 -7.43 -3.19 -4.19
CA THR A 180 -6.93 -3.40 -2.82
C THR A 180 -7.40 -2.29 -1.88
N CYS A 181 -7.41 -1.03 -2.31
CA CYS A 181 -7.96 0.07 -1.51
C CYS A 181 -9.46 -0.12 -1.20
N ALA A 182 -10.26 -0.48 -2.21
CA ALA A 182 -11.69 -0.76 -2.01
C ALA A 182 -11.92 -1.98 -1.10
N ALA A 183 -11.12 -3.04 -1.28
CA ALA A 183 -11.16 -4.23 -0.43
C ALA A 183 -10.81 -3.90 1.04
N GLY A 184 -9.79 -3.07 1.28
CA GLY A 184 -9.41 -2.62 2.62
C GLY A 184 -10.52 -1.83 3.30
N ILE A 185 -11.14 -0.87 2.60
CA ILE A 185 -12.28 -0.10 3.14
C ILE A 185 -13.46 -1.02 3.47
N ALA A 186 -13.77 -1.97 2.59
CA ALA A 186 -14.85 -2.93 2.80
C ALA A 186 -14.57 -3.86 3.98
N ALA A 187 -13.34 -4.38 4.10
CA ALA A 187 -12.91 -5.24 5.20
C ALA A 187 -12.99 -4.50 6.55
N TRP A 188 -12.46 -3.28 6.61
CA TRP A 188 -12.52 -2.44 7.80
C TRP A 188 -13.96 -2.13 8.23
N THR A 189 -14.82 -1.77 7.27
CA THR A 189 -16.24 -1.48 7.54
C THR A 189 -16.98 -2.73 8.04
N LEU A 190 -16.72 -3.88 7.41
CA LEU A 190 -17.35 -5.15 7.77
C LEU A 190 -16.95 -5.60 9.18
N ASP A 191 -15.67 -5.46 9.51
CA ASP A 191 -15.10 -5.84 10.80
C ASP A 191 -15.68 -4.95 11.93
N ASN A 192 -15.80 -3.63 11.71
CA ASN A 192 -16.48 -2.73 12.65
C ASN A 192 -17.97 -3.05 12.85
N LEU A 193 -18.70 -3.36 11.76
CA LEU A 193 -20.14 -3.63 11.84
C LEU A 193 -20.49 -4.99 12.46
N ARG A 194 -19.63 -6.00 12.25
CA ARG A 194 -19.88 -7.39 12.67
C ARG A 194 -18.85 -7.91 13.67
N CYS A 195 -18.19 -7.01 14.41
CA CYS A 195 -17.11 -7.40 15.32
C CYS A 195 -17.52 -8.53 16.28
N GLY A 196 -18.71 -8.45 16.88
CA GLY A 196 -19.22 -9.49 17.78
C GLY A 196 -19.39 -10.87 17.14
N ASP A 197 -19.64 -10.94 15.82
CA ASP A 197 -19.72 -12.20 15.10
C ASP A 197 -18.31 -12.74 14.76
N PHE A 198 -17.40 -11.86 14.33
CA PHE A 198 -16.01 -12.22 14.05
C PHE A 198 -15.29 -12.76 15.30
N VAL A 199 -15.46 -12.11 16.46
CA VAL A 199 -14.98 -12.61 17.75
C VAL A 199 -15.50 -14.04 17.99
N LYS A 200 -16.82 -14.26 17.91
CA LYS A 200 -17.40 -15.60 18.10
C LYS A 200 -16.84 -16.63 17.12
N TRP A 201 -16.61 -16.23 15.87
CA TRP A 201 -16.06 -17.11 14.86
C TRP A 201 -14.59 -17.45 15.12
N ARG A 202 -13.77 -16.50 15.56
CA ARG A 202 -12.38 -16.74 15.98
C ARG A 202 -12.30 -17.75 17.12
N HIS A 203 -13.15 -17.60 18.14
CA HIS A 203 -13.26 -18.57 19.25
C HIS A 203 -13.71 -19.97 18.80
N ARG A 204 -14.57 -20.06 17.77
CA ARG A 204 -14.99 -21.36 17.20
C ARG A 204 -13.90 -22.00 16.36
N VAL A 205 -13.20 -21.22 15.53
CA VAL A 205 -12.19 -21.71 14.61
C VAL A 205 -10.90 -22.06 15.34
N GLY A 206 -10.43 -21.20 16.26
CA GLY A 206 -9.17 -21.36 16.97
C GLY A 206 -7.95 -20.92 16.16
N LEU A 207 -6.80 -20.79 16.82
CA LEU A 207 -5.51 -20.47 16.18
C LEU A 207 -4.95 -21.69 15.42
N PRO A 208 -4.17 -21.47 14.35
CA PRO A 208 -3.80 -20.16 13.78
C PRO A 208 -4.87 -19.56 12.87
N TRP A 209 -5.88 -20.33 12.49
CA TRP A 209 -6.87 -19.95 11.47
C TRP A 209 -7.77 -18.77 11.88
N GLY A 210 -7.92 -18.52 13.18
CA GLY A 210 -8.57 -17.32 13.71
C GLY A 210 -7.89 -16.02 13.26
N ILE A 211 -6.58 -16.03 12.99
CA ILE A 211 -5.82 -14.86 12.49
C ILE A 211 -6.36 -14.41 11.12
N LEU A 212 -6.80 -15.34 10.28
CA LEU A 212 -7.37 -15.00 8.95
C LEU A 212 -8.70 -14.26 9.05
N LEU A 213 -9.37 -14.32 10.21
CA LEU A 213 -10.63 -13.62 10.48
C LEU A 213 -10.41 -12.26 11.14
N GLU A 214 -9.16 -11.90 11.45
CA GLU A 214 -8.77 -10.57 11.92
C GLU A 214 -8.62 -9.68 10.68
N GLY A 215 -9.78 -9.30 10.12
CA GLY A 215 -9.93 -8.69 8.80
C GLY A 215 -9.20 -7.35 8.61
N HIS A 216 -8.67 -6.76 9.69
CA HIS A 216 -7.80 -5.59 9.63
C HIS A 216 -6.36 -5.91 9.17
N GLY A 217 -5.92 -7.18 9.24
CA GLY A 217 -4.61 -7.63 8.74
C GLY A 217 -4.66 -8.61 7.54
N ALA A 218 -5.82 -9.20 7.26
CA ALA A 218 -5.96 -10.23 6.24
C ALA A 218 -5.87 -9.75 4.76
N PRO A 219 -6.25 -8.51 4.37
CA PRO A 219 -6.07 -8.06 2.99
C PRO A 219 -4.59 -7.88 2.58
N ASP A 220 -3.67 -7.77 3.53
CA ASP A 220 -2.25 -7.51 3.28
C ASP A 220 -1.45 -8.77 2.96
N ASP A 221 -1.89 -9.94 3.42
CA ASP A 221 -1.29 -11.23 3.06
C ASP A 221 -1.53 -11.60 1.58
N TRP A 222 -2.63 -11.11 1.00
CA TRP A 222 -2.99 -11.38 -0.40
C TRP A 222 -2.48 -10.28 -1.33
N ALA A 223 -2.44 -9.01 -0.89
CA ALA A 223 -1.84 -7.92 -1.66
C ALA A 223 -0.30 -7.97 -1.65
N GLY A 224 0.31 -8.35 -0.53
CA GLY A 224 1.77 -8.47 -0.40
C GLY A 224 2.36 -9.61 -1.22
N SER A 225 1.68 -10.76 -1.29
CA SER A 225 2.13 -11.91 -2.09
C SER A 225 2.00 -11.68 -3.60
N GLU A 226 0.92 -11.05 -4.08
CA GLU A 226 0.76 -10.64 -5.48
C GLU A 226 1.73 -9.52 -5.89
N LEU A 227 1.97 -8.53 -5.02
CA LEU A 227 2.93 -7.44 -5.28
C LEU A 227 4.38 -7.96 -5.24
N LEU A 228 4.72 -8.91 -4.36
CA LEU A 228 6.02 -9.59 -4.35
C LEU A 228 6.19 -10.51 -5.56
N TYR A 229 5.13 -11.20 -6.01
CA TYR A 229 5.16 -11.99 -7.25
C TYR A 229 5.39 -11.10 -8.48
N HIS A 230 4.74 -9.94 -8.56
CA HIS A 230 4.90 -9.02 -9.68
C HIS A 230 6.19 -8.20 -9.63
N LEU A 231 6.68 -7.80 -8.45
CA LEU A 231 7.98 -7.17 -8.29
C LEU A 231 9.14 -8.16 -8.48
N GLY A 232 8.95 -9.43 -8.12
CA GLY A 232 9.92 -10.51 -8.36
C GLY A 232 10.06 -10.88 -9.83
N TYR A 233 9.04 -10.66 -10.66
CA TYR A 233 9.09 -10.86 -12.11
C TYR A 233 9.69 -9.68 -12.88
N LEU A 234 9.80 -8.50 -12.26
CA LEU A 234 10.34 -7.28 -12.85
C LEU A 234 11.77 -6.93 -12.37
N ALA A 235 12.39 -7.79 -11.55
CA ALA A 235 13.76 -7.64 -11.04
C ALA A 235 14.80 -8.38 -11.87
#